data_AF-K2NKX6-F1
#
_entry.id   AF-K2NKX6-F1
#
_cell.length_a   1.000
_cell.length_b   1.000
_cell.length_c   1.000
_cell.angle_alpha   90.00
_cell.angle_beta   90.00
_cell.angle_gamma   90.00
#
_symmetry.space_group_name_H-M   'P 1'
#
loop_
_entity.id
_entity.type
_entity.pdbx_description
1 polymer ?
#
loop_
_entity_poly.entity_id
_entity_poly.type
_entity_poly.pdbx_seq_one_letter_code
_entity_poly.pdbx_strand_id
1 'polypeptide(L)'
;MISAMLMQLLDVFLEGMLQSWSACDAGGHTSTTVGEAGNEQKHDDGCVGPCGMEGCGNQPGPSCEMGGCCQNRGALAAAHLNSARRVAAAILMEFGLASHSVFLGLSVGIASDKDMRTLLVALSFHQLLEGIALGSRLVEASMSLMLEVVMTMIFSLSVPLGIAIGVITMKGTHTSMTGPAFVALQGVVNAVGGGMLLYIGFSLIFNDFPADMRSVAGPTVAHRGWRRCAMFASFWVGTAAMAVLANWH
;
A
#
# COMPACT_ATOMS: atom_id res chain seq x y z
N MET A 1 17.91 15.46 -19.52
CA MET A 1 17.11 14.63 -20.45
C MET A 1 16.72 13.31 -19.81
N ILE A 2 17.66 12.50 -19.29
CA ILE A 2 17.34 11.23 -18.61
C ILE A 2 16.52 11.43 -17.31
N SER A 3 16.82 12.45 -16.50
CA SER A 3 16.01 12.79 -15.32
C SER A 3 14.58 13.24 -15.66
N ALA A 4 14.39 13.85 -16.84
CA ALA A 4 13.07 14.23 -17.33
C ALA A 4 12.31 12.98 -17.78
N MET A 5 12.98 12.05 -18.48
CA MET A 5 12.37 10.77 -18.87
C MET A 5 12.03 9.88 -17.67
N LEU A 6 12.81 9.92 -16.59
CA LEU A 6 12.53 9.17 -15.36
C LEU A 6 11.37 9.78 -14.57
N MET A 7 11.32 11.11 -14.45
CA MET A 7 10.16 11.81 -13.89
C MET A 7 8.92 11.57 -14.74
N GLN A 8 9.05 11.59 -16.07
CA GLN A 8 7.95 11.23 -16.98
C GLN A 8 7.54 9.76 -16.83
N LEU A 9 8.47 8.84 -16.56
CA LEU A 9 8.13 7.44 -16.35
C LEU A 9 7.38 7.24 -15.03
N LEU A 10 7.79 7.97 -13.98
CA LEU A 10 7.14 7.97 -12.68
C LEU A 10 5.77 8.66 -12.75
N ASP A 11 5.65 9.78 -13.46
CA ASP A 11 4.39 10.46 -13.72
C ASP A 11 3.47 9.59 -14.57
N VAL A 12 3.96 8.94 -15.63
CA VAL A 12 3.19 8.00 -16.46
C VAL A 12 2.76 6.76 -15.67
N PHE A 13 3.59 6.29 -14.73
CA PHE A 13 3.22 5.20 -13.84
C PHE A 13 2.15 5.65 -12.83
N LEU A 14 2.32 6.81 -12.19
CA LEU A 14 1.34 7.40 -11.28
C LEU A 14 0.01 7.70 -11.99
N GLU A 15 0.05 8.24 -13.21
CA GLU A 15 -1.12 8.51 -14.05
C GLU A 15 -1.75 7.21 -14.54
N GLY A 16 -0.97 6.20 -14.93
CA GLY A 16 -1.48 4.89 -15.31
C GLY A 16 -2.17 4.17 -14.15
N MET A 17 -1.62 4.30 -12.94
CA MET A 17 -2.24 3.79 -11.72
C MET A 17 -3.50 4.58 -11.37
N LEU A 18 -3.48 5.92 -11.43
CA LEU A 18 -4.64 6.78 -11.19
C LEU A 18 -5.75 6.56 -12.22
N GLN A 19 -5.40 6.33 -13.49
CA GLN A 19 -6.34 6.05 -14.58
C GLN A 19 -6.92 4.64 -14.48
N SER A 20 -6.13 3.64 -14.12
CA SER A 20 -6.66 2.31 -13.83
C SER A 20 -7.61 2.34 -12.65
N TRP A 21 -7.30 3.16 -11.64
CA TRP A 21 -8.13 3.30 -10.45
C TRP A 21 -9.43 4.07 -10.74
N SER A 22 -9.35 5.17 -11.50
CA SER A 22 -10.54 5.92 -11.94
C SER A 22 -11.39 5.15 -12.94
N ALA A 23 -10.80 4.32 -13.80
CA ALA A 23 -11.52 3.42 -14.69
C ALA A 23 -12.24 2.29 -13.93
N CYS A 24 -11.64 1.77 -12.86
CA CYS A 24 -12.30 0.80 -11.98
C CYS A 24 -13.42 1.45 -11.14
N ASP A 25 -13.26 2.71 -10.71
CA ASP A 25 -14.29 3.47 -9.99
C ASP A 25 -15.47 3.86 -10.92
N ALA A 26 -15.19 4.23 -12.17
CA ALA A 26 -16.21 4.48 -13.20
C ALA A 26 -16.92 3.20 -13.67
N GLY A 27 -16.22 2.05 -13.66
CA GLY A 27 -16.80 0.75 -13.97
C GLY A 27 -17.79 0.24 -12.91
N GLY A 28 -17.64 0.66 -11.65
CA GLY A 28 -18.51 0.28 -10.53
C GLY A 28 -19.87 0.99 -10.50
N HIS A 29 -20.00 2.14 -11.17
CA HIS A 29 -21.23 2.94 -11.19
C HIS A 29 -22.05 2.84 -12.49
N THR A 30 -21.68 1.93 -13.40
CA THR A 30 -22.37 1.76 -14.70
C THR A 30 -22.89 0.34 -14.91
N SER A 31 -23.49 -0.27 -13.90
CA SER A 31 -24.30 -1.50 -14.02
C SER A 31 -25.38 -1.55 -12.96
N THR A 32 -26.35 -0.65 -13.08
CA THR A 32 -27.73 -0.93 -12.67
C THR A 32 -28.65 -0.20 -13.65
N THR A 33 -28.60 -0.63 -14.92
CA THR A 33 -29.69 -0.37 -15.87
C THR A 33 -30.92 -1.14 -15.40
N VAL A 34 -31.84 -0.39 -14.78
CA VAL A 34 -33.28 -0.43 -14.99
C VAL A 34 -33.81 -1.79 -15.46
N GLY A 35 -34.29 -2.60 -14.50
CA GLY A 35 -35.15 -3.73 -14.78
C GLY A 35 -36.49 -3.23 -15.33
N GLU A 36 -36.84 -3.75 -16.50
CA GLU A 36 -38.09 -3.55 -17.21
C GLU A 36 -39.32 -3.87 -16.35
N ALA A 37 -40.31 -2.98 -16.42
CA ALA A 37 -41.55 -3.02 -15.66
C ALA A 37 -42.53 -4.08 -16.19
N GLY A 38 -42.97 -4.97 -15.30
CA GLY A 38 -44.21 -5.73 -15.44
C GLY A 38 -45.37 -4.98 -14.78
N ASN A 39 -46.34 -4.61 -15.61
CA ASN A 39 -47.74 -4.22 -15.38
C ASN A 39 -48.31 -4.25 -13.94
N GLU A 40 -48.82 -3.10 -13.43
CA GLU A 40 -50.25 -2.87 -13.09
C GLU A 40 -50.49 -1.47 -12.44
N GLN A 41 -51.65 -0.89 -12.76
CA GLN A 41 -52.19 0.43 -12.38
C GLN A 41 -52.16 0.79 -10.88
N LYS A 42 -51.91 2.08 -10.55
CA LYS A 42 -52.93 3.08 -10.08
C LYS A 42 -52.31 4.33 -9.39
N HIS A 43 -52.53 5.50 -10.00
CA HIS A 43 -52.88 6.82 -9.42
C HIS A 43 -52.40 7.18 -7.99
N ASP A 44 -51.51 8.17 -7.83
CA ASP A 44 -51.82 9.54 -7.34
C ASP A 44 -50.53 10.39 -7.19
N ASP A 45 -50.69 11.71 -7.25
CA ASP A 45 -49.64 12.74 -7.28
C ASP A 45 -48.72 12.76 -6.04
N GLY A 46 -47.40 12.88 -6.23
CA GLY A 46 -46.44 13.04 -5.12
C GLY A 46 -45.04 13.48 -5.53
N CYS A 47 -44.66 14.71 -5.15
CA CYS A 47 -43.35 15.30 -5.41
C CYS A 47 -42.18 14.46 -4.88
N VAL A 48 -41.22 14.13 -5.76
CA VAL A 48 -39.97 13.42 -5.44
C VAL A 48 -38.98 14.38 -4.76
N GLY A 49 -38.66 14.12 -3.49
CA GLY A 49 -37.55 14.77 -2.78
C GLY A 49 -36.18 14.22 -3.18
N PRO A 50 -35.05 14.86 -2.78
CA PRO A 50 -33.69 14.46 -3.16
C PRO A 50 -33.23 13.11 -2.58
N CYS A 51 -34.06 12.51 -1.73
CA CYS A 51 -34.01 11.13 -1.31
C CYS A 51 -35.24 10.44 -1.92
N GLY A 52 -35.07 9.87 -3.12
CA GLY A 52 -36.13 9.21 -3.90
C GLY A 52 -36.66 7.93 -3.26
N MET A 53 -37.39 8.06 -2.15
CA MET A 53 -38.16 7.00 -1.49
C MET A 53 -39.54 7.56 -1.12
N GLU A 54 -40.59 6.79 -1.39
CA GLU A 54 -41.95 7.09 -0.90
C GLU A 54 -41.96 7.14 0.64
N GLY A 55 -42.49 8.23 1.21
CA GLY A 55 -42.75 8.36 2.65
C GLY A 55 -41.92 9.41 3.41
N CYS A 56 -40.95 10.10 2.78
CA CYS A 56 -40.29 11.24 3.41
C CYS A 56 -41.04 12.54 3.11
N GLY A 57 -41.97 12.90 4.00
CA GLY A 57 -42.69 14.17 3.94
C GLY A 57 -41.77 15.38 4.15
N ASN A 58 -42.12 16.49 3.51
CA ASN A 58 -41.35 17.73 3.45
C ASN A 58 -41.47 18.62 4.71
N GLN A 59 -41.66 18.04 5.90
CA GLN A 59 -41.84 18.79 7.15
C GLN A 59 -40.74 18.48 8.18
N PRO A 60 -40.16 19.52 8.82
CA PRO A 60 -39.24 19.34 9.93
C PRO A 60 -40.02 18.87 11.16
N GLY A 61 -40.16 17.55 11.30
CA GLY A 61 -40.71 16.91 12.49
C GLY A 61 -39.62 16.39 13.42
N PRO A 62 -39.88 16.30 14.74
CA PRO A 62 -38.93 15.75 15.72
C PRO A 62 -38.61 14.26 15.49
N SER A 63 -39.29 13.60 14.55
CA SER A 63 -39.11 12.20 14.19
C SER A 63 -37.90 11.93 13.28
N CYS A 64 -37.23 12.96 12.76
CA CYS A 64 -35.94 12.79 12.07
C CYS A 64 -34.77 12.45 13.02
N GLU A 65 -35.01 12.44 14.34
CA GLU A 65 -34.03 12.03 15.36
C GLU A 65 -33.96 10.51 15.62
N MET A 66 -34.65 9.66 14.84
CA MET A 66 -34.47 8.20 14.93
C MET A 66 -33.73 7.59 13.72
N GLY A 67 -32.42 7.81 13.67
CA GLY A 67 -31.44 6.72 13.77
C GLY A 67 -31.19 5.73 12.61
N GLY A 68 -31.67 5.94 11.39
CA GLY A 68 -31.53 4.92 10.32
C GLY A 68 -30.66 5.32 9.12
N CYS A 69 -31.15 6.25 8.30
CA CYS A 69 -30.70 6.35 6.91
C CYS A 69 -29.44 7.20 6.69
N CYS A 70 -29.27 8.30 7.42
CA CYS A 70 -28.06 9.15 7.30
C CYS A 70 -26.83 8.50 7.96
N GLN A 71 -27.05 7.73 9.02
CA GLN A 71 -25.99 7.03 9.75
C GLN A 71 -25.40 5.89 8.91
N ASN A 72 -26.23 5.14 8.19
CA ASN A 72 -25.77 4.11 7.27
C ASN A 72 -24.99 4.68 6.08
N ARG A 73 -25.39 5.83 5.53
CA ARG A 73 -24.64 6.47 4.43
C ARG A 73 -23.30 7.03 4.90
N GLY A 74 -23.25 7.62 6.11
CA GLY A 74 -22.01 8.09 6.73
C GLY A 74 -21.07 6.95 7.12
N ALA A 75 -21.59 5.86 7.68
CA ALA A 75 -20.82 4.67 8.03
C ALA A 75 -20.30 3.95 6.79
N LEU A 76 -21.10 3.86 5.71
CA LEU A 76 -20.67 3.30 4.43
C LEU A 76 -19.59 4.16 3.77
N ALA A 77 -19.76 5.49 3.75
CA ALA A 77 -18.74 6.40 3.22
C ALA A 77 -17.43 6.32 4.02
N ALA A 78 -17.52 6.24 5.35
CA ALA A 78 -16.35 6.05 6.21
C ALA A 78 -15.67 4.68 6.00
N ALA A 79 -16.45 3.61 5.81
CA ALA A 79 -15.94 2.28 5.49
C ALA A 79 -15.22 2.25 4.13
N HIS A 80 -15.81 2.87 3.10
CA HIS A 80 -15.20 3.03 1.79
C HIS A 80 -13.89 3.83 1.86
N LEU A 81 -13.88 4.95 2.60
CA LEU A 81 -12.67 5.75 2.79
C LEU A 81 -11.55 4.97 3.50
N ASN A 82 -11.91 4.18 4.52
CA ASN A 82 -10.95 3.35 5.23
C ASN A 82 -10.38 2.23 4.34
N SER A 83 -11.22 1.60 3.51
CA SER A 83 -10.78 0.61 2.53
C SER A 83 -9.84 1.24 1.50
N ALA A 84 -10.23 2.37 0.91
CA ALA A 84 -9.40 3.11 -0.03
C ALA A 84 -8.05 3.53 0.57
N ARG A 85 -8.01 3.95 1.84
CA ARG A 85 -6.78 4.29 2.55
C ARG A 85 -5.84 3.08 2.71
N ARG A 86 -6.37 1.90 3.05
CA ARG A 86 -5.58 0.66 3.19
C ARG A 86 -4.97 0.25 1.86
N VAL A 87 -5.77 0.30 0.80
CA VAL A 87 -5.34 0.07 -0.58
C VAL A 87 -4.25 1.05 -1.00
N ALA A 88 -4.46 2.34 -0.79
CA ALA A 88 -3.47 3.37 -1.12
C ALA A 88 -2.17 3.16 -0.32
N ALA A 89 -2.26 2.82 0.96
CA ALA A 89 -1.09 2.54 1.79
C ALA A 89 -0.30 1.31 1.28
N ALA A 90 -1.00 0.23 0.89
CA ALA A 90 -0.35 -0.96 0.33
C ALA A 90 0.34 -0.67 -1.01
N ILE A 91 -0.31 0.09 -1.88
CA ILE A 91 0.25 0.54 -3.16
C ILE A 91 1.49 1.42 -2.96
N LEU A 92 1.42 2.40 -2.07
CA LEU A 92 2.53 3.30 -1.78
C LEU A 92 3.69 2.55 -1.10
N MET A 93 3.38 1.56 -0.26
CA MET A 93 4.39 0.66 0.33
C MET A 93 5.11 -0.12 -0.76
N GLU A 94 4.37 -0.75 -1.65
CA GLU A 94 4.92 -1.53 -2.76
C GLU A 94 5.79 -0.67 -3.66
N PHE A 95 5.33 0.54 -4.01
CA PHE A 95 6.11 1.47 -4.82
C PHE A 95 7.42 1.88 -4.14
N GLY A 96 7.37 2.24 -2.85
CA GLY A 96 8.56 2.58 -2.06
C GLY A 96 9.54 1.41 -1.96
N LEU A 97 9.01 0.21 -1.75
CA LEU A 97 9.79 -1.00 -1.60
C LEU A 97 10.42 -1.46 -2.93
N ALA A 98 9.65 -1.50 -4.02
CA ALA A 98 10.11 -1.89 -5.34
C ALA A 98 11.19 -0.92 -5.86
N SER A 99 10.98 0.40 -5.71
CA SER A 99 11.96 1.40 -6.14
C SER A 99 13.27 1.26 -5.37
N HIS A 100 13.23 1.18 -4.03
CA HIS A 100 14.43 0.98 -3.23
C HIS A 100 15.13 -0.34 -3.56
N SER A 101 14.37 -1.43 -3.73
CA SER A 101 14.88 -2.77 -4.03
C SER A 101 15.62 -2.86 -5.37
N VAL A 102 15.15 -2.18 -6.43
CA VAL A 102 15.85 -2.13 -7.73
C VAL A 102 17.23 -1.50 -7.56
N PHE A 103 17.30 -0.39 -6.83
CA PHE A 103 18.52 0.37 -6.62
C PHE A 103 19.49 -0.32 -5.64
N LEU A 104 18.98 -1.06 -4.66
CA LEU A 104 19.77 -1.98 -3.85
C LEU A 104 20.37 -3.11 -4.70
N GLY A 105 19.55 -3.77 -5.53
CA GLY A 105 20.01 -4.84 -6.43
C GLY A 105 21.08 -4.35 -7.41
N LEU A 106 20.90 -3.15 -7.95
CA LEU A 106 21.88 -2.48 -8.81
C LEU A 106 23.22 -2.27 -8.09
N SER A 107 23.18 -1.80 -6.83
CA SER A 107 24.37 -1.62 -6.00
C SER A 107 25.12 -2.94 -5.76
N VAL A 108 24.40 -4.04 -5.56
CA VAL A 108 25.00 -5.39 -5.45
C VAL A 108 25.61 -5.86 -6.78
N GLY A 109 24.94 -5.58 -7.90
CA GLY A 109 25.42 -5.98 -9.24
C GLY A 109 26.68 -5.26 -9.70
N ILE A 110 27.00 -4.10 -9.11
CA ILE A 110 28.25 -3.34 -9.37
C ILE A 110 29.36 -3.59 -8.34
N ALA A 111 29.07 -4.34 -7.28
CA ALA A 111 30.01 -4.62 -6.20
C ALA A 111 31.11 -5.63 -6.63
N SER A 112 32.21 -5.68 -5.87
CA SER A 112 33.27 -6.68 -6.08
C SER A 112 32.77 -8.09 -5.75
N ASP A 113 33.39 -9.14 -6.29
CA ASP A 113 32.94 -10.53 -6.07
C ASP A 113 32.87 -10.95 -4.59
N LYS A 114 33.76 -10.39 -3.75
CA LYS A 114 33.78 -10.66 -2.30
C LYS A 114 32.65 -9.94 -1.58
N ASP A 115 32.48 -8.65 -1.89
CA ASP A 115 31.44 -7.82 -1.27
C ASP A 115 30.06 -8.27 -1.73
N MET A 116 29.89 -8.58 -3.01
CA MET A 116 28.66 -9.10 -3.60
C MET A 116 28.13 -10.31 -2.82
N ARG A 117 28.99 -11.28 -2.45
CA ARG A 117 28.56 -12.47 -1.69
C ARG A 117 28.05 -12.11 -0.30
N THR A 118 28.77 -11.24 0.41
CA THR A 118 28.38 -10.78 1.74
C THR A 118 27.08 -9.98 1.69
N LEU A 119 26.99 -9.03 0.75
CA LEU A 119 25.83 -8.18 0.54
C LEU A 119 24.60 -8.99 0.13
N LEU A 120 24.75 -10.03 -0.70
CA LEU A 120 23.63 -10.86 -1.12
C LEU A 120 23.05 -11.69 0.04
N VAL A 121 23.91 -12.18 0.96
CA VAL A 121 23.45 -12.84 2.19
C VAL A 121 22.68 -11.85 3.07
N ALA A 122 23.24 -10.68 3.35
CA ALA A 122 22.57 -9.66 4.16
C ALA A 122 21.23 -9.21 3.53
N LEU A 123 21.25 -8.96 2.22
CA LEU A 123 20.07 -8.57 1.43
C LEU A 123 18.99 -9.65 1.42
N SER A 124 19.35 -10.93 1.37
CA SER A 124 18.36 -12.02 1.41
C SER A 124 17.52 -12.01 2.69
N PHE A 125 18.14 -11.74 3.85
CA PHE A 125 17.44 -11.65 5.12
C PHE A 125 16.64 -10.36 5.23
N HIS A 126 17.17 -9.26 4.71
CA HIS A 126 16.46 -7.97 4.64
C HIS A 126 15.18 -8.10 3.79
N GLN A 127 15.31 -8.63 2.58
CA GLN A 127 14.20 -8.83 1.64
C GLN A 127 13.14 -9.79 2.19
N LEU A 128 13.55 -10.80 2.96
CA LEU A 128 12.60 -11.70 3.63
C LEU A 128 11.71 -10.94 4.62
N LEU A 129 12.32 -10.09 5.45
CA LEU A 129 11.59 -9.33 6.45
C LEU A 129 10.71 -8.25 5.80
N GLU A 130 11.20 -7.59 4.75
CA GLU A 130 10.40 -6.65 3.95
C GLU A 130 9.22 -7.35 3.26
N GLY A 131 9.42 -8.57 2.72
CA GLY A 131 8.38 -9.37 2.09
C GLY A 131 7.28 -9.81 3.06
N ILE A 132 7.64 -10.16 4.30
CA ILE A 132 6.65 -10.46 5.36
C ILE A 132 5.83 -9.21 5.69
N ALA A 133 6.48 -8.04 5.78
CA ALA A 133 5.80 -6.77 6.05
C ALA A 133 4.84 -6.40 4.91
N LEU A 134 5.27 -6.52 3.66
CA LEU A 134 4.45 -6.32 2.46
C LEU A 134 3.23 -7.26 2.48
N GLY A 135 3.45 -8.57 2.67
CA GLY A 135 2.37 -9.57 2.72
C GLY A 135 1.30 -9.23 3.76
N SER A 136 1.69 -8.73 4.93
CA SER A 136 0.74 -8.29 5.95
C SER A 136 -0.15 -7.12 5.48
N ARG A 137 0.41 -6.19 4.71
CA ARG A 137 -0.32 -5.03 4.19
C ARG A 137 -1.23 -5.39 3.02
N LEU A 138 -0.81 -6.31 2.14
CA LEU A 138 -1.64 -6.81 1.05
C LEU A 138 -2.91 -7.47 1.59
N VAL A 139 -2.75 -8.36 2.57
CA VAL A 139 -3.88 -9.03 3.24
C VAL A 139 -4.81 -8.01 3.91
N GLU A 140 -4.25 -6.96 4.51
CA GLU A 140 -5.05 -5.91 5.17
C GLU A 140 -5.78 -5.00 4.18
N ALA A 141 -5.23 -4.81 2.97
CA ALA A 141 -5.85 -4.04 1.89
C ALA A 141 -7.03 -4.77 1.22
N SER A 142 -7.16 -6.09 1.42
CA SER A 142 -8.27 -6.92 0.94
C SER A 142 -8.58 -6.71 -0.56
N MET A 143 -7.53 -6.79 -1.38
CA MET A 143 -7.63 -6.51 -2.81
C MET A 143 -8.06 -7.75 -3.58
N SER A 144 -8.20 -7.63 -4.91
CA SER A 144 -8.36 -8.84 -5.72
C SER A 144 -7.09 -9.69 -5.65
N LEU A 145 -7.25 -11.02 -5.51
CA LEU A 145 -6.13 -11.96 -5.44
C LEU A 145 -5.13 -11.78 -6.60
N MET A 146 -5.64 -11.47 -7.79
CA MET A 146 -4.81 -11.22 -8.96
C MET A 146 -3.88 -10.02 -8.76
N LEU A 147 -4.39 -8.94 -8.16
CA LEU A 147 -3.58 -7.76 -7.86
C LEU A 147 -2.55 -8.04 -6.77
N GLU A 148 -2.92 -8.77 -5.71
CA GLU A 148 -1.97 -9.18 -4.66
C GLU A 148 -0.82 -10.02 -5.24
N VAL A 149 -1.12 -10.95 -6.14
CA VAL A 149 -0.12 -11.76 -6.84
C VAL A 149 0.76 -10.89 -7.73
N VAL A 150 0.20 -9.96 -8.50
CA VAL A 150 0.98 -9.05 -9.35
C VAL A 150 1.92 -8.18 -8.51
N MET A 151 1.44 -7.60 -7.42
CA MET A 151 2.26 -6.77 -6.52
C MET A 151 3.39 -7.61 -5.92
N THR A 152 3.10 -8.82 -5.44
CA THR A 152 4.14 -9.73 -4.93
C THR A 152 5.17 -10.12 -5.99
N MET A 153 4.75 -10.30 -7.25
CA MET A 153 5.65 -10.58 -8.36
C MET A 153 6.54 -9.38 -8.71
N ILE A 154 6.00 -8.16 -8.68
CA ILE A 154 6.78 -6.92 -8.89
C ILE A 154 7.87 -6.82 -7.83
N PHE A 155 7.51 -6.96 -6.55
CA PHE A 155 8.45 -7.01 -5.44
C PHE A 155 9.53 -8.08 -5.65
N SER A 156 9.15 -9.32 -5.98
CA SER A 156 10.10 -10.42 -6.14
C SER A 156 11.06 -10.25 -7.33
N LEU A 157 10.63 -9.56 -8.39
CA LEU A 157 11.45 -9.33 -9.59
C LEU A 157 12.31 -8.07 -9.50
N SER A 158 11.99 -7.13 -8.60
CA SER A 158 12.70 -5.86 -8.45
C SER A 158 14.21 -6.03 -8.19
N VAL A 159 14.59 -6.85 -7.21
CA VAL A 159 16.00 -7.10 -6.86
C VAL A 159 16.76 -7.85 -7.97
N PRO A 160 16.28 -8.99 -8.51
CA PRO A 160 16.95 -9.67 -9.62
C PRO A 160 17.13 -8.77 -10.85
N LEU A 161 16.13 -7.93 -11.15
CA LEU A 161 16.21 -6.96 -12.25
C LEU A 161 17.33 -5.94 -12.01
N GLY A 162 17.41 -5.38 -10.79
CA GLY A 162 18.48 -4.47 -10.40
C GLY A 162 19.87 -5.10 -10.55
N ILE A 163 20.05 -6.32 -10.03
CA ILE A 163 21.31 -7.07 -10.13
C ILE A 163 21.68 -7.32 -11.60
N ALA A 164 20.73 -7.75 -12.42
CA ALA A 164 20.95 -8.00 -13.84
C ALA A 164 21.44 -6.74 -14.57
N ILE A 165 20.80 -5.58 -14.33
CA ILE A 165 21.21 -4.30 -14.91
C ILE A 165 22.63 -3.92 -14.45
N GLY A 166 22.95 -4.09 -13.17
CA GLY A 166 24.29 -3.80 -12.63
C GLY A 166 25.40 -4.64 -13.27
N VAL A 167 25.16 -5.96 -13.38
CA VAL A 167 26.12 -6.89 -14.00
C VAL A 167 26.27 -6.62 -15.50
N ILE A 168 25.16 -6.41 -16.22
CA ILE A 168 25.18 -6.07 -17.66
C ILE A 168 25.98 -4.80 -17.89
N THR A 169 25.79 -3.79 -17.05
CA THR A 169 26.50 -2.51 -17.17
C THR A 169 28.00 -2.69 -16.99
N MET A 170 28.41 -3.43 -15.96
CA MET A 170 29.83 -3.68 -15.67
C MET A 170 30.53 -4.49 -16.77
N LYS A 171 29.82 -5.39 -17.44
CA LYS A 171 30.38 -6.23 -18.52
C LYS A 171 30.22 -5.63 -19.92
N GLY A 172 29.13 -4.90 -20.17
CA GLY A 172 28.71 -4.45 -21.49
C GLY A 172 29.20 -3.06 -21.87
N THR A 173 29.51 -2.21 -20.88
CA THR A 173 30.05 -0.88 -21.14
C THR A 173 31.34 -0.72 -20.33
N HIS A 174 32.48 -0.45 -20.97
CA HIS A 174 33.73 -0.07 -20.28
C HIS A 174 33.63 1.26 -19.50
N THR A 175 32.42 1.79 -19.32
CA THR A 175 32.07 2.97 -18.53
C THR A 175 31.48 2.55 -17.19
N SER A 176 32.22 2.79 -16.13
CA SER A 176 31.78 2.57 -14.76
C SER A 176 30.54 3.43 -14.43
N MET A 177 29.44 2.81 -13.96
CA MET A 177 28.30 3.53 -13.37
C MET A 177 28.64 4.05 -11.97
N THR A 178 29.65 4.92 -11.89
CA THR A 178 30.13 5.57 -10.66
C THR A 178 30.09 7.10 -10.79
N GLY A 179 29.44 7.62 -11.83
CA GLY A 179 29.32 9.05 -12.05
C GLY A 179 28.53 9.75 -10.93
N PRO A 180 28.86 11.02 -10.59
CA PRO A 180 28.16 11.77 -9.55
C PRO A 180 26.65 11.85 -9.76
N ALA A 181 26.20 11.92 -11.02
CA ALA A 181 24.78 11.96 -11.37
C ALA A 181 24.03 10.66 -11.02
N PHE A 182 24.69 9.51 -11.16
CA PHE A 182 24.11 8.21 -10.81
C PHE A 182 23.98 8.06 -9.30
N VAL A 183 25.04 8.39 -8.55
CA VAL A 183 25.03 8.37 -7.08
C VAL A 183 24.00 9.35 -6.52
N ALA A 184 23.86 10.53 -7.13
CA ALA A 184 22.83 11.50 -6.75
C ALA A 184 21.42 10.94 -6.99
N LEU A 185 21.16 10.33 -8.15
CA LEU A 185 19.86 9.73 -8.45
C LEU A 185 19.52 8.58 -7.50
N GLN A 186 20.47 7.66 -7.28
CA GLN A 186 20.38 6.57 -6.31
C GLN A 186 20.03 7.12 -4.92
N GLY A 187 20.73 8.17 -4.47
CA GLY A 187 20.49 8.79 -3.18
C GLY A 187 19.10 9.40 -3.06
N VAL A 188 18.63 10.11 -4.10
CA VAL A 188 17.30 10.72 -4.12
C VAL A 188 16.20 9.65 -4.10
N VAL A 189 16.28 8.63 -4.95
CA VAL A 189 15.25 7.58 -4.99
C VAL A 189 15.23 6.78 -3.69
N ASN A 190 16.40 6.43 -3.14
CA ASN A 190 16.47 5.77 -1.83
C ASN A 190 15.94 6.65 -0.69
N ALA A 191 16.19 7.96 -0.72
CA ALA A 191 15.67 8.88 0.30
C ALA A 191 14.15 8.99 0.21
N VAL A 192 13.59 9.06 -1.00
CA VAL A 192 12.13 9.09 -1.21
C VAL A 192 11.49 7.77 -0.79
N GLY A 193 12.04 6.62 -1.22
CA GLY A 193 11.58 5.28 -0.84
C GLY A 193 11.66 5.07 0.67
N GLY A 194 12.81 5.36 1.27
CA GLY A 194 13.01 5.29 2.72
C GLY A 194 12.09 6.23 3.50
N GLY A 195 11.84 7.43 2.99
CA GLY A 195 10.88 8.38 3.56
C GLY A 195 9.44 7.86 3.56
N MET A 196 9.01 7.23 2.46
CA MET A 196 7.70 6.58 2.38
C MET A 196 7.59 5.40 3.35
N LEU A 197 8.61 4.53 3.40
CA LEU A 197 8.64 3.40 4.34
C LEU A 197 8.65 3.86 5.79
N LEU A 198 9.35 4.95 6.12
CA LEU A 198 9.29 5.57 7.45
C LEU A 198 7.89 6.11 7.77
N TYR A 199 7.24 6.82 6.83
CA TYR A 199 5.89 7.33 7.03
C TYR A 199 4.88 6.20 7.29
N ILE A 200 4.95 5.11 6.51
CA ILE A 200 4.11 3.93 6.69
C ILE A 200 4.45 3.25 8.02
N GLY A 201 5.74 3.09 8.34
CA GLY A 201 6.21 2.56 9.62
C GLY A 201 5.68 3.33 10.84
N PHE A 202 5.71 4.66 10.80
CA PHE A 202 5.10 5.49 11.84
C PHE A 202 3.59 5.33 11.90
N SER A 203 2.93 5.21 10.75
CA SER A 203 1.48 4.95 10.70
C SER A 203 1.13 3.62 11.38
N LEU A 204 1.93 2.57 11.14
CA LEU A 204 1.80 1.27 11.79
C LEU A 204 2.01 1.36 13.30
N ILE A 205 3.03 2.11 13.76
CA ILE A 205 3.34 2.24 15.18
C ILE A 205 2.31 3.08 15.94
N PHE A 206 1.80 4.16 15.35
CA PHE A 206 0.92 5.10 16.06
C PHE A 206 -0.57 4.82 15.89
N ASN A 207 -1.00 4.25 14.76
CA ASN A 207 -2.41 3.98 14.51
C ASN A 207 -2.73 2.49 14.70
N ASP A 208 -1.96 1.62 14.04
CA ASP A 208 -2.31 0.19 13.97
C ASP A 208 -1.88 -0.55 15.24
N PHE A 209 -0.68 -0.30 15.78
CA PHE A 209 -0.21 -0.97 16.99
C PHE A 209 -1.11 -0.72 18.22
N PRO A 210 -1.61 0.50 18.50
CA PRO A 210 -2.59 0.70 19.58
C PRO A 210 -3.97 0.10 19.25
N ALA A 211 -4.36 0.05 17.98
CA ALA A 211 -5.61 -0.60 17.57
C ALA A 211 -5.53 -2.13 17.80
N ASP A 212 -4.43 -2.75 17.39
CA ASP A 212 -4.14 -4.17 17.61
C ASP A 212 -3.96 -4.50 19.09
N MET A 213 -3.36 -3.59 19.87
CA MET A 213 -3.27 -3.78 21.31
C MET A 213 -4.66 -3.81 21.98
N ARG A 214 -5.62 -3.01 21.49
CA ARG A 214 -7.00 -3.03 22.00
C ARG A 214 -7.75 -4.29 21.57
N SER A 215 -7.56 -4.75 20.33
CA SER A 215 -8.23 -5.95 19.81
C SER A 215 -7.69 -7.24 20.44
N VAL A 216 -6.38 -7.36 20.59
CA VAL A 216 -5.70 -8.56 21.12
C VAL A 216 -5.62 -8.54 22.65
N ALA A 217 -5.45 -7.39 23.29
CA ALA A 217 -5.33 -7.26 24.76
C ALA A 217 -6.44 -6.39 25.38
N GLY A 218 -7.67 -6.62 24.91
CA GLY A 218 -8.89 -6.00 25.42
C GLY A 218 -9.22 -6.35 26.88
N PRO A 219 -10.21 -5.66 27.47
CA PRO A 219 -10.56 -5.81 28.90
C PRO A 219 -11.13 -7.18 29.26
N THR A 220 -11.63 -7.94 28.29
CA THR A 220 -12.28 -9.25 28.49
C THR A 220 -11.34 -10.46 28.35
N VAL A 221 -10.07 -10.24 27.97
CA VAL A 221 -9.14 -11.34 27.64
C VAL A 221 -8.23 -11.70 28.83
N ALA A 222 -8.14 -12.98 29.16
CA ALA A 222 -7.21 -13.49 30.17
C ALA A 222 -5.74 -13.23 29.77
N HIS A 223 -4.85 -13.03 30.75
CA HIS A 223 -3.42 -12.75 30.54
C HIS A 223 -3.08 -11.49 29.70
N ARG A 224 -3.88 -10.43 29.82
CA ARG A 224 -3.67 -9.14 29.12
C ARG A 224 -2.25 -8.57 29.22
N GLY A 225 -1.61 -8.70 30.38
CA GLY A 225 -0.26 -8.17 30.62
C GLY A 225 0.78 -8.90 29.80
N TRP A 226 0.72 -10.23 29.80
CA TRP A 226 1.61 -11.07 29.01
C TRP A 226 1.48 -10.81 27.51
N ARG A 227 0.26 -10.71 26.97
CA ARG A 227 0.04 -10.41 25.55
C ARG A 227 0.61 -9.04 25.15
N ARG A 228 0.47 -8.03 26.00
CA ARG A 228 1.09 -6.71 25.77
C ARG A 228 2.60 -6.77 25.78
N CYS A 229 3.20 -7.44 26.77
CA CYS A 229 4.64 -7.65 26.81
C CYS A 229 5.14 -8.41 25.57
N ALA A 230 4.41 -9.43 25.11
CA ALA A 230 4.74 -10.19 23.91
C ALA A 230 4.74 -9.31 22.64
N MET A 231 3.75 -8.42 22.47
CA MET A 231 3.68 -7.49 21.34
C MET A 231 4.84 -6.47 21.32
N PHE A 232 5.21 -5.93 22.49
CA PHE A 232 6.38 -5.07 22.58
C PHE A 232 7.68 -5.84 22.35
N ALA A 233 7.79 -7.06 22.88
CA ALA A 233 8.97 -7.90 22.66
C ALA A 233 9.14 -8.23 21.17
N SER A 234 8.08 -8.59 20.45
CA SER A 234 8.16 -8.86 19.00
C SER A 234 8.59 -7.63 18.20
N PHE A 235 8.11 -6.44 18.57
CA PHE A 235 8.54 -5.18 17.95
C PHE A 235 10.05 -4.96 18.13
N TRP A 236 10.54 -5.03 19.36
CA TRP A 236 11.97 -4.84 19.65
C TRP A 236 12.86 -5.90 19.02
N VAL A 237 12.40 -7.15 18.97
CA VAL A 237 13.12 -8.23 18.27
C VAL A 237 13.23 -7.94 16.78
N GLY A 238 12.16 -7.45 16.14
CA GLY A 238 12.20 -7.05 14.72
C GLY A 238 13.18 -5.90 14.46
N THR A 239 13.14 -4.85 15.29
CA THR A 239 14.10 -3.74 15.19
C THR A 239 15.54 -4.18 15.42
N ALA A 240 15.80 -5.04 16.41
CA ALA A 240 17.11 -5.57 16.69
C ALA A 240 17.64 -6.45 15.53
N ALA A 241 16.78 -7.28 14.94
CA ALA A 241 17.15 -8.09 13.78
C ALA A 241 17.59 -7.22 12.59
N MET A 242 16.82 -6.17 12.26
CA MET A 242 17.19 -5.23 11.19
C MET A 242 18.47 -4.45 11.50
N ALA A 243 18.70 -4.07 12.76
CA ALA A 243 19.93 -3.40 13.17
C ALA A 243 21.18 -4.31 13.03
N VAL A 244 21.04 -5.61 13.35
CA VAL A 244 22.13 -6.59 13.16
C VAL A 244 22.44 -6.77 11.67
N LEU A 245 21.41 -6.85 10.81
CA LEU A 245 21.60 -6.94 9.36
C LEU A 245 22.28 -5.70 8.78
N ALA A 246 21.96 -4.51 9.30
CA ALA A 246 22.61 -3.26 8.89
C ALA A 246 24.11 -3.22 9.24
N ASN A 247 24.53 -3.95 10.27
CA ASN A 247 25.94 -4.06 10.67
C ASN A 247 26.70 -5.15 9.89
N TRP A 248 26.01 -5.95 9.08
CA TRP A 248 26.61 -6.95 8.19
C TRP A 248 26.90 -6.36 6.79
N HIS A 249 27.26 -5.08 6.74
CA HIS A 249 27.58 -4.34 5.51
C HIS A 249 28.99 -3.76 5.58
#